data_AF-A0A9X4SM47-F1
#
_entry.id   AF-A0A9X4SM47-F1
#
_cell.length_a   1.000
_cell.length_b   1.000
_cell.length_c   1.000
_cell.angle_alpha   90.00
_cell.angle_beta   90.00
_cell.angle_gamma   90.00
#
_symmetry.space_group_name_H-M   'P 1'
#
loop_
_entity.id
_entity.type
_entity.pdbx_description
1 polymer ?
#
loop_
_entity_poly.entity_id
_entity_poly.type
_entity_poly.pdbx_seq_one_letter_code
_entity_poly.pdbx_strand_id
1 'polypeptide(L)' 'MLCRVVSKLSDIYDKVLAFNNFSTQVVLLITAMSIVLNNFFLLDIALLYASISFVSTIALMRLMLL' A
#
# COMPACT_ATOMS: atom_id res chain seq x y z
N MET A 1 -7.43 -10.21 7.27
CA MET A 1 -8.34 -9.39 6.43
C MET A 1 -8.10 -9.56 4.92
N LEU A 2 -6.90 -9.96 4.47
CA LEU A 2 -6.59 -10.28 3.06
C LEU A 2 -7.52 -11.34 2.43
N CYS A 3 -7.88 -12.41 3.17
CA CYS A 3 -8.71 -13.49 2.61
C CYS A 3 -10.16 -13.08 2.29
N ARG A 4 -10.72 -12.02 2.89
CA ARG A 4 -12.10 -11.56 2.57
C ARG A 4 -12.17 -10.74 1.29
N VAL A 5 -11.08 -10.10 0.92
CA VAL A 5 -10.97 -9.23 -0.25
C VAL A 5 -10.77 -10.05 -1.52
N VAL A 6 -10.06 -11.17 -1.44
CA VAL A 6 -9.83 -12.05 -2.60
C VAL A 6 -11.08 -12.86 -2.98
N SER A 7 -11.94 -13.21 -2.02
CA SER A 7 -13.06 -14.14 -2.26
C SER A 7 -14.33 -13.49 -2.82
N LYS A 8 -14.42 -12.15 -2.87
CA LYS A 8 -15.70 -11.48 -3.14
C LYS A 8 -15.52 -10.15 -3.87
N LEU A 9 -14.86 -10.15 -5.03
CA LEU A 9 -14.61 -8.92 -5.78
C LEU A 9 -15.14 -9.00 -7.20
N SER A 10 -16.38 -8.56 -7.34
CA SER A 10 -17.05 -8.41 -8.64
C SER A 10 -16.86 -7.01 -9.25
N ASP A 11 -16.17 -6.10 -8.54
CA ASP A 11 -15.99 -4.69 -8.94
C ASP A 11 -14.52 -4.23 -8.88
N ILE A 12 -14.15 -3.31 -9.78
CA ILE A 12 -12.80 -2.78 -9.95
C ILE A 12 -12.45 -1.83 -8.78
N TYR A 13 -13.43 -1.12 -8.22
CA TYR A 13 -13.23 -0.23 -7.07
C TYR A 13 -12.73 -0.98 -5.84
N ASP A 14 -13.33 -2.14 -5.59
CA ASP A 14 -12.93 -2.99 -4.47
C ASP A 14 -11.47 -3.45 -4.61
N LYS A 15 -10.95 -3.63 -5.84
CA LYS A 15 -9.53 -3.98 -6.08
C LYS A 15 -8.61 -2.80 -5.72
N VAL A 16 -9.02 -1.57 -6.02
CA VAL A 16 -8.24 -0.38 -5.66
C VAL A 16 -8.26 -0.15 -4.15
N LEU A 17 -9.42 -0.36 -3.51
CA LEU A 17 -9.56 -0.30 -2.05
C LEU A 17 -8.67 -1.35 -1.35
N ALA A 18 -8.63 -2.57 -1.91
CA ALA A 18 -7.74 -3.63 -1.47
C ALA A 18 -6.26 -3.24 -1.53
N PHE A 19 -5.83 -2.67 -2.65
CA PHE A 19 -4.44 -2.26 -2.88
C PHE A 19 -4.01 -1.16 -1.90
N ASN A 20 -4.88 -0.17 -1.68
CA ASN A 20 -4.60 0.91 -0.72
C ASN A 20 -4.42 0.37 0.71
N ASN A 21 -5.27 -0.56 1.13
CA ASN A 21 -5.16 -1.19 2.45
C ASN A 21 -3.96 -2.13 2.57
N PHE A 22 -3.53 -2.75 1.48
CA PHE A 22 -2.34 -3.61 1.48
C PHE A 22 -1.06 -2.78 1.63
N SER A 23 -0.96 -1.66 0.91
CA SER A 23 0.25 -0.86 0.92
C SER A 23 0.57 -0.23 2.28
N THR A 24 -0.45 0.20 3.04
CA THR A 24 -0.25 0.73 4.40
C THR A 24 0.34 -0.33 5.35
N GLN A 25 -0.01 -1.61 5.16
CA GLN A 25 0.60 -2.71 5.91
C GLN A 25 2.07 -2.93 5.52
N VAL A 26 2.41 -2.78 4.24
CA VAL A 26 3.80 -2.87 3.76
C VAL A 26 4.66 -1.75 4.34
N VAL A 27 4.17 -0.51 4.35
CA VAL A 27 4.88 0.63 4.96
C VAL A 27 5.13 0.37 6.45
N LEU A 28 4.11 -0.07 7.19
CA LEU A 28 4.25 -0.44 8.60
C LEU A 28 5.29 -1.55 8.82
N LEU A 29 5.31 -2.56 7.94
CA LEU A 29 6.28 -3.65 8.01
C LEU A 29 7.71 -3.13 7.81
N ILE A 30 7.95 -2.24 6.83
CA ILE A 30 9.27 -1.66 6.56
C ILE A 30 9.72 -0.80 7.75
N THR A 31 8.83 0.01 8.31
CA THR A 31 9.12 0.82 9.50
C THR A 31 9.43 -0.06 10.72
N ALA A 32 8.66 -1.13 10.95
CA ALA A 32 8.92 -2.07 12.04
C ALA A 32 10.29 -2.78 11.87
N MET A 33 10.62 -3.20 10.65
CA MET A 33 11.93 -3.77 10.33
C MET A 33 13.06 -2.76 10.56
N SER A 34 12.88 -1.49 10.18
CA SER A 34 13.87 -0.42 10.42
C SER A 34 14.23 -0.28 11.90
N ILE A 35 13.23 -0.36 12.78
CA ILE A 35 13.41 -0.29 14.24
C ILE A 35 14.16 -1.52 14.75
N VAL A 36 13.80 -2.73 14.28
CA VAL A 36 14.46 -3.98 14.68
C VAL A 36 15.94 -4.02 14.25
N LEU A 37 16.24 -3.54 13.04
CA LEU A 37 17.61 -3.49 12.53
C LEU A 37 18.42 -2.29 13.07
N ASN A 38 17.80 -1.41 13.86
CA ASN A 38 18.40 -0.17 14.37
C ASN A 38 19.07 0.67 13.26
N ASN A 39 18.44 0.66 12.08
CA ASN A 39 18.97 1.32 10.89
C ASN A 39 17.92 2.26 10.31
N PHE A 40 18.18 3.56 10.49
CA PHE A 40 17.33 4.66 10.05
C PHE A 40 17.24 4.79 8.53
N PHE A 41 18.18 4.22 7.77
CA PHE A 41 18.12 4.24 6.29
C PHE A 41 16.86 3.54 5.75
N LEU A 42 16.35 2.52 6.45
CA LEU A 42 15.10 1.85 6.08
C LEU A 42 13.86 2.71 6.34
N LEU A 43 13.96 3.69 7.26
CA LEU A 43 12.87 4.64 7.54
C LEU A 43 12.67 5.59 6.34
N ASP A 44 13.76 6.06 5.75
CA ASP A 44 13.71 6.91 4.55
C ASP A 44 13.08 6.16 3.37
N ILE A 45 13.42 4.88 3.21
CA ILE A 45 12.81 3.99 2.20
C ILE A 45 11.31 3.81 2.49
N ALA A 46 10.90 3.66 3.75
CA ALA A 46 9.49 3.53 4.12
C ALA A 46 8.68 4.76 3.72
N LEU A 47 9.22 5.96 3.97
CA LEU A 47 8.62 7.24 3.57
C LEU A 47 8.49 7.37 2.04
N LEU A 48 9.52 6.94 1.30
CA LEU A 48 9.50 6.92 -0.15
C LEU A 48 8.43 5.94 -0.68
N TYR A 49 8.34 4.75 -0.09
CA TYR A 49 7.34 3.75 -0.46
C TYR A 49 5.91 4.22 -0.17
N ALA A 50 5.70 4.90 0.95
CA ALA A 50 4.41 5.52 1.29
C ALA A 50 3.99 6.56 0.23
N SER A 51 4.93 7.41 -0.20
CA SER A 51 4.69 8.43 -1.22
C SER A 51 4.36 7.80 -2.59
N ILE A 52 5.13 6.79 -3.01
CA ILE A 52 4.88 6.03 -4.25
C ILE A 52 3.50 5.40 -4.23
N SER A 53 3.11 4.79 -3.11
CA SER A 53 1.82 4.13 -3.02
C SER A 53 0.67 5.11 -3.12
N PHE A 54 0.79 6.29 -2.52
CA PHE A 54 -0.23 7.32 -2.59
C PHE A 54 -0.43 7.79 -4.04
N VAL A 55 0.66 8.08 -4.75
CA VAL A 55 0.62 8.45 -6.17
C VAL A 55 0.04 7.32 -7.03
N SER A 56 0.39 6.06 -6.74
CA SER A 56 -0.16 4.89 -7.45
C SER A 56 -1.67 4.77 -7.29
N THR A 57 -2.21 4.97 -6.09
CA THR A 57 -3.67 4.93 -5.86
C THR A 57 -4.38 6.06 -6.62
N ILE A 58 -3.81 7.27 -6.63
CA ILE A 58 -4.35 8.40 -7.42
C ILE A 58 -4.30 8.08 -8.93
N ALA A 59 -3.19 7.52 -9.40
CA ALA A 59 -3.03 7.14 -10.80
C ALA A 59 -4.06 6.08 -11.23
N LEU A 60 -4.32 5.08 -10.38
CA LEU A 60 -5.34 4.06 -10.62
C LEU A 60 -6.75 4.66 -10.68
N MET A 61 -7.08 5.56 -9.74
CA MET A 61 -8.38 6.25 -9.77
C MET A 61 -8.55 7.10 -11.03
N ARG A 62 -7.49 7.79 -11.47
CA ARG A 62 -7.52 8.59 -12.70
C ARG A 62 -7.64 7.72 -13.95
N LEU A 63 -7.03 6.53 -13.95
CA LEU A 63 -7.15 5.56 -15.05
C LEU A 63 -8.55 4.94 -15.14
N MET A 64 -9.24 4.73 -14.01
CA MET A 64 -10.62 4.21 -14.03
C MET A 64 -11.67 5.27 -14.44
N LEU A 65 -11.37 6.55 -14.24
CA LEU A 65 -12.26 7.65 -14.63
C LEU A 65 -12.18 7.95 -16.14
N LEU A 66 -11.12 7.49 -16.81
CA LEU A 66 -10.85 7.68 -18.24
C LEU A 66 -11.33 6.48 -19.06
#